data_AF-A0A072VDG9-F1
#
_entry.id   AF-A0A072VDG9-F1
#
_cell.length_a   1.000
_cell.length_b   1.000
_cell.length_c   1.000
_cell.angle_alpha   90.00
_cell.angle_beta   90.00
_cell.angle_gamma   90.00
#
_symmetry.space_group_name_H-M   'P 1'
#
loop_
_entity.id
_entity.type
_entity.pdbx_description
1 polymer ?
#
loop_
_entity_poly.entity_id
_entity_poly.type
_entity_poly.pdbx_seq_one_letter_code
_entity_poly.pdbx_strand_id
1 'polypeptide(L)'
;MEAIELDEAMKTIDSCLSQMNWSLKSSSKRRLQLDIIALITRMRPVVMIDYGGIMPQLQHQLSSLLQLAQNQSQIFQQLRLMVIQEMIYFIHVTELTHFVNSSLDSKLLFVDLEHESPQLITEIEKSQLAMQMVSIQKLFSTVFSSNGEEKLKDDANSSAHCSHCSSTECIDLSYCMENTDILVPTLNGWLLGYPVVYLFGKDHISDAVYNLSTKYLHIFQVFVCRFVL
;
A
#
# COMPACT_ATOMS: atom_id res chain seq x y z
N MET A 1 -11.81 3.78 -18.72
CA MET A 1 -11.06 5.02 -18.95
C MET A 1 -10.56 4.98 -20.37
N GLU A 2 -10.90 5.98 -21.17
CA GLU A 2 -10.50 6.06 -22.58
C GLU A 2 -9.09 6.64 -22.73
N ALA A 3 -8.47 6.44 -23.90
CA ALA A 3 -7.11 6.94 -24.15
C ALA A 3 -7.02 8.48 -24.09
N ILE A 4 -8.11 9.18 -24.41
CA ILE A 4 -8.20 10.64 -24.36
C ILE A 4 -8.19 11.14 -22.91
N GLU A 5 -8.99 10.51 -22.02
CA GLU A 5 -9.02 10.85 -20.59
C GLU A 5 -7.65 10.63 -19.93
N LEU A 6 -6.90 9.61 -20.37
CA LEU A 6 -5.55 9.34 -19.90
C LEU A 6 -4.56 10.44 -20.32
N ASP A 7 -4.63 10.88 -21.58
CA ASP A 7 -3.79 11.97 -22.09
C ASP A 7 -4.11 13.30 -21.38
N GLU A 8 -5.39 13.56 -21.09
CA GLU A 8 -5.83 14.72 -20.30
C GLU A 8 -5.31 14.66 -18.86
N ALA A 9 -5.44 13.51 -18.18
CA ALA A 9 -4.90 13.32 -16.84
C ALA A 9 -3.39 13.58 -16.80
N MET A 10 -2.66 13.12 -17.82
CA MET A 10 -1.22 13.36 -17.95
C MET A 10 -0.87 14.84 -18.11
N LYS A 11 -1.61 15.55 -18.96
CA LYS A 11 -1.47 17.01 -19.11
C LYS A 11 -1.77 17.76 -17.81
N THR A 12 -2.78 17.32 -17.05
CA THR A 12 -3.08 17.87 -15.73
C THR A 12 -1.91 17.71 -14.77
N ILE A 13 -1.33 16.50 -14.65
CA ILE A 13 -0.17 16.27 -13.78
C ILE A 13 1.03 17.10 -14.21
N ASP A 14 1.33 17.20 -15.50
CA ASP A 14 2.42 18.03 -16.01
C ASP A 14 2.21 19.52 -15.70
N SER A 15 0.98 20.01 -15.87
CA SER A 15 0.58 21.37 -15.50
C SER A 15 0.79 21.61 -14.01
N CYS A 16 0.29 20.73 -13.13
CA CYS A 16 0.45 20.84 -11.68
C CYS A 16 1.93 20.87 -11.29
N LEU A 17 2.74 19.96 -11.82
CA LEU A 17 4.19 19.91 -11.55
C LEU A 17 4.90 21.19 -11.99
N SER A 18 4.47 21.82 -13.10
CA SER A 18 5.04 23.09 -13.57
C SER A 18 4.70 24.29 -12.68
N GLN A 19 3.55 24.23 -11.98
CA GLN A 19 3.12 25.27 -11.02
C GLN A 19 3.82 25.12 -9.67
N MET A 20 4.39 23.95 -9.39
CA MET A 20 5.07 23.66 -8.15
C MET A 20 6.56 23.96 -8.25
N ASN A 21 7.15 24.49 -7.17
CA ASN A 21 8.61 24.61 -7.03
C ASN A 21 9.26 23.26 -6.67
N TRP A 22 8.89 22.17 -7.35
CA TRP A 22 9.40 20.83 -7.09
C TRP A 22 10.29 20.34 -8.24
N SER A 23 11.60 20.32 -8.00
CA SER A 23 12.58 19.83 -8.97
C SER A 23 12.74 18.31 -8.87
N LEU A 24 12.00 17.59 -9.71
CA LEU A 24 12.15 16.15 -9.90
C LEU A 24 13.12 15.84 -11.04
N LYS A 25 14.01 14.86 -10.84
CA LYS A 25 14.76 14.26 -11.96
C LYS A 25 13.78 13.66 -12.97
N SER A 26 14.13 13.70 -14.25
CA SER A 26 13.26 13.21 -15.33
C SER A 26 12.81 11.75 -15.14
N SER A 27 13.68 10.90 -14.59
CA SER A 27 13.34 9.51 -14.26
C SER A 27 12.29 9.41 -13.15
N SER A 28 12.46 10.15 -12.05
CA SER A 28 11.51 10.21 -10.93
C SER A 28 10.17 10.81 -11.35
N LYS A 29 10.19 11.87 -12.17
CA LYS A 29 8.97 12.46 -12.75
C LYS A 29 8.21 11.42 -13.59
N ARG A 30 8.90 10.71 -14.49
CA ARG A 30 8.28 9.65 -15.29
C ARG A 30 7.71 8.54 -14.42
N ARG A 31 8.41 8.16 -13.34
CA ARG A 31 7.92 7.12 -12.43
C ARG A 31 6.67 7.56 -11.67
N LEU A 32 6.65 8.79 -11.16
CA LEU A 32 5.47 9.42 -10.55
C LEU A 32 4.25 9.36 -11.46
N GLN A 33 4.45 9.74 -12.73
CA GLN A 33 3.40 9.70 -13.73
C GLN A 33 2.87 8.28 -13.95
N LEU A 34 3.75 7.29 -14.13
CA LEU A 34 3.35 5.89 -14.31
C LEU A 34 2.60 5.34 -13.10
N ASP A 35 3.03 5.68 -11.90
CA ASP A 35 2.39 5.23 -10.67
C ASP A 35 1.00 5.86 -10.51
N ILE A 36 0.84 7.16 -10.81
CA ILE A 36 -0.48 7.82 -10.85
C ILE A 36 -1.38 7.18 -11.91
N ILE A 37 -0.86 6.91 -13.11
CA ILE A 37 -1.61 6.21 -14.18
C ILE A 37 -2.11 4.85 -13.67
N ALA A 38 -1.24 4.06 -13.05
CA ALA A 38 -1.60 2.73 -12.56
C ALA A 38 -2.74 2.79 -11.53
N LEU A 39 -2.80 3.85 -10.72
CA LEU A 39 -3.87 4.06 -9.75
C LEU A 39 -5.17 4.53 -10.40
N ILE A 40 -5.15 5.58 -11.23
CA ILE A 40 -6.38 6.13 -11.84
C ILE A 40 -7.03 5.17 -12.84
N THR A 41 -6.21 4.30 -13.46
CA THR A 41 -6.70 3.19 -14.31
C THR A 41 -7.10 1.96 -13.51
N ARG A 42 -6.95 1.99 -12.18
CA ARG A 42 -7.29 0.92 -11.24
C ARG A 42 -6.51 -0.38 -11.49
N MET A 43 -5.38 -0.29 -12.16
CA MET A 43 -4.46 -1.43 -12.33
C MET A 43 -3.80 -1.82 -11.01
N ARG A 44 -3.62 -0.86 -10.10
CA ARG A 44 -3.11 -1.07 -8.75
C ARG A 44 -3.95 -0.30 -7.74
N PRO A 45 -4.23 -0.88 -6.56
CA PRO A 45 -4.90 -0.16 -5.48
C PRO A 45 -3.95 0.77 -4.70
N VAL A 46 -2.66 0.43 -4.68
CA VAL A 46 -1.62 1.15 -3.94
C VAL A 46 -0.27 1.06 -4.66
N VAL A 47 0.52 2.11 -4.52
CA VAL A 47 1.92 2.19 -4.96
C VAL A 47 2.74 2.83 -3.85
N MET A 48 3.89 2.23 -3.54
CA MET A 48 4.87 2.80 -2.62
C MET A 48 5.77 3.79 -3.38
N ILE A 49 6.06 4.93 -2.77
CA ILE A 49 6.92 5.95 -3.37
C ILE A 49 8.31 5.85 -2.73
N ASP A 50 9.27 5.37 -3.52
CA ASP A 50 10.67 5.20 -3.14
C ASP A 50 11.62 6.15 -3.89
N TYR A 51 11.07 7.07 -4.69
CA TYR A 51 11.84 8.02 -5.48
C TYR A 51 11.60 9.46 -5.04
N GLY A 52 12.71 10.15 -4.77
CA GLY A 52 12.75 11.59 -4.60
C GLY A 52 12.39 12.06 -3.19
N GLY A 53 13.16 13.02 -2.68
CA GLY A 53 12.84 13.73 -1.44
C GLY A 53 13.20 12.97 -0.16
N ILE A 54 12.96 13.67 0.95
CA ILE A 54 13.14 13.20 2.33
C ILE A 54 11.82 13.56 3.04
N MET A 55 11.37 12.74 3.99
CA MET A 55 10.23 13.08 4.83
C MET A 55 10.63 14.18 5.84
N PRO A 56 9.79 15.20 6.09
CA PRO A 56 8.39 15.36 5.67
C PRO A 56 8.21 16.15 4.35
N GLN A 57 9.28 16.65 3.73
CA GLN A 57 9.17 17.50 2.54
C GLN A 57 8.51 16.77 1.36
N LEU A 58 8.83 15.48 1.18
CA LEU A 58 8.22 14.64 0.16
C LEU A 58 6.69 14.57 0.33
N GLN A 59 6.21 14.32 1.56
CA GLN A 59 4.78 14.29 1.85
C GLN A 59 4.10 15.60 1.49
N HIS A 60 4.67 16.74 1.89
CA HIS A 60 4.12 18.05 1.53
C HIS A 60 4.07 18.27 0.02
N GLN A 61 5.12 17.91 -0.71
CA GLN A 61 5.16 18.03 -2.18
C GLN A 61 4.08 17.16 -2.83
N LEU A 62 3.96 15.90 -2.41
CA LEU A 62 2.95 14.99 -2.93
C LEU A 62 1.53 15.44 -2.58
N SER A 63 1.29 15.94 -1.36
CA SER A 63 -0.01 16.48 -0.95
C SER A 63 -0.40 17.67 -1.81
N SER A 64 0.51 18.63 -2.01
CA SER A 64 0.26 19.79 -2.87
C SER A 64 0.02 19.40 -4.33
N LEU A 65 0.75 18.41 -4.86
CA LEU A 65 0.48 17.89 -6.20
C LEU A 65 -0.92 17.31 -6.30
N LEU A 66 -1.30 16.48 -5.33
CA LEU A 66 -2.59 15.80 -5.30
C LEU A 66 -3.75 16.80 -5.19
N GLN A 67 -3.62 17.81 -4.32
CA GLN A 67 -4.57 18.93 -4.20
C GLN A 67 -4.79 19.64 -5.52
N LEU A 68 -3.70 20.04 -6.18
CA LEU A 68 -3.77 20.74 -7.46
C LEU A 68 -4.45 19.86 -8.52
N ALA A 69 -4.09 18.58 -8.58
CA ALA A 69 -4.68 17.65 -9.54
C ALA A 69 -6.18 17.44 -9.31
N GLN A 70 -6.61 17.25 -8.05
CA GLN A 70 -8.01 17.08 -7.67
C GLN A 70 -8.88 18.30 -7.94
N ASN A 71 -8.30 19.50 -7.80
CA ASN A 71 -8.96 20.76 -8.14
C ASN A 71 -9.13 20.94 -9.65
N GLN A 72 -8.26 20.33 -10.46
CA GLN A 72 -8.29 20.45 -11.92
C GLN A 72 -9.11 19.34 -12.61
N SER A 73 -9.19 18.13 -12.03
CA SER A 73 -9.90 17.00 -12.63
C SER A 73 -10.48 16.03 -11.60
N GLN A 74 -11.69 15.53 -11.89
CA GLN A 74 -12.37 14.55 -11.03
C GLN A 74 -11.70 13.16 -11.06
N ILE A 75 -10.87 12.87 -12.05
CA ILE A 75 -10.18 11.57 -12.18
C ILE A 75 -9.29 11.28 -10.96
N PHE A 76 -8.78 12.32 -10.29
CA PHE A 76 -7.90 12.20 -9.13
C PHE A 76 -8.63 12.16 -7.78
N GLN A 77 -9.97 12.28 -7.77
CA GLN A 77 -10.77 12.40 -6.54
C GLN A 77 -10.68 11.18 -5.62
N GLN A 78 -10.38 10.01 -6.18
CA GLN A 78 -10.23 8.77 -5.40
C GLN A 78 -8.80 8.53 -4.92
N LEU A 79 -7.84 9.38 -5.29
CA LEU A 79 -6.46 9.24 -4.85
C LEU A 79 -6.25 9.89 -3.49
N ARG A 80 -5.49 9.23 -2.62
CA ARG A 80 -5.03 9.78 -1.33
C ARG A 80 -3.57 9.41 -1.11
N LEU A 81 -2.93 10.13 -0.20
CA LEU A 81 -1.67 9.69 0.37
C LEU A 81 -1.93 8.85 1.61
N MET A 82 -1.05 7.89 1.84
CA MET A 82 -1.02 7.09 3.05
C MET A 82 0.43 7.02 3.53
N VAL A 83 0.63 7.16 4.84
CA VAL A 83 1.95 7.07 5.48
C VAL A 83 1.92 5.94 6.50
N ILE A 84 2.99 5.14 6.50
CA ILE A 84 3.19 4.07 7.48
C ILE A 84 4.66 4.07 7.86
N GLN A 85 4.94 4.43 9.11
CA GLN A 85 6.29 4.70 9.60
C GLN A 85 6.99 5.72 8.68
N GLU A 86 8.12 5.34 8.08
CA GLU A 86 8.91 6.21 7.20
C GLU A 86 8.53 6.06 5.71
N MET A 87 7.54 5.23 5.38
CA MET A 87 7.10 4.99 4.00
C MET A 87 5.87 5.82 3.65
N ILE A 88 5.82 6.27 2.40
CA ILE A 88 4.67 6.97 1.83
C ILE A 88 4.16 6.25 0.59
N TYR A 89 2.85 6.24 0.46
CA TYR A 89 2.11 5.51 -0.57
C TYR A 89 1.09 6.44 -1.22
N PHE A 90 0.89 6.30 -2.53
CA PHE A 90 -0.35 6.73 -3.14
C PHE A 90 -1.32 5.55 -3.16
N ILE A 91 -2.58 5.83 -2.83
CA ILE A 91 -3.65 4.84 -2.82
C ILE A 91 -4.81 5.31 -3.68
N HIS A 92 -5.51 4.38 -4.31
CA HIS A 92 -6.86 4.59 -4.82
C HIS A 92 -7.83 4.04 -3.78
N VAL A 93 -8.56 4.90 -3.08
CA VAL A 93 -9.33 4.54 -1.87
C VAL A 93 -10.33 3.40 -2.12
N THR A 94 -11.12 3.46 -3.19
CA THR A 94 -12.10 2.41 -3.53
C THR A 94 -11.44 1.06 -3.81
N GLU A 95 -10.39 1.04 -4.64
CA GLU A 95 -9.69 -0.19 -5.01
C GLU A 95 -8.91 -0.78 -3.82
N LEU A 96 -8.31 0.07 -2.98
CA LEU A 96 -7.66 -0.40 -1.75
C LEU A 96 -8.66 -0.98 -0.77
N THR A 97 -9.84 -0.35 -0.62
CA THR A 97 -10.93 -0.89 0.19
C THR A 97 -11.36 -2.27 -0.28
N HIS A 98 -11.59 -2.43 -1.60
CA HIS A 98 -11.93 -3.72 -2.17
C HIS A 98 -10.81 -4.75 -1.96
N PHE A 99 -9.55 -4.36 -2.22
CA PHE A 99 -8.39 -5.21 -2.00
C PHE A 99 -8.30 -5.71 -0.56
N VAL A 100 -8.32 -4.81 0.42
CA VAL A 100 -8.21 -5.13 1.84
C VAL A 100 -9.30 -6.13 2.26
N ASN A 101 -10.55 -5.85 1.89
CA ASN A 101 -11.68 -6.71 2.24
C ASN A 101 -11.60 -8.09 1.57
N SER A 102 -11.22 -8.15 0.30
CA SER A 102 -11.03 -9.43 -0.40
C SER A 102 -9.82 -10.22 0.12
N SER A 103 -8.79 -9.52 0.62
CA SER A 103 -7.53 -10.16 1.03
C SER A 103 -7.69 -10.99 2.31
N LEU A 104 -8.65 -10.64 3.16
CA LEU A 104 -9.00 -11.41 4.37
C LEU A 104 -9.61 -12.78 4.04
N ASP A 105 -10.34 -12.87 2.94
CA ASP A 105 -10.95 -14.12 2.46
C ASP A 105 -10.04 -14.91 1.52
N SER A 106 -9.00 -14.25 0.99
CA SER A 106 -8.05 -14.83 0.03
C SER A 106 -6.98 -15.67 0.71
N LYS A 107 -6.51 -16.73 0.05
CA LYS A 107 -5.36 -17.53 0.50
C LYS A 107 -4.05 -16.81 0.21
N LEU A 108 -3.67 -15.86 1.07
CA LEU A 108 -2.29 -15.35 1.10
C LEU A 108 -1.34 -16.45 1.58
N LEU A 109 -0.20 -16.60 0.90
CA LEU A 109 0.82 -17.56 1.28
C LEU A 109 1.83 -16.87 2.20
N PHE A 110 1.83 -17.25 3.48
CA PHE A 110 2.82 -16.78 4.44
C PHE A 110 4.04 -17.69 4.41
N VAL A 111 5.23 -17.12 4.23
CA VAL A 111 6.50 -17.85 4.25
C VAL A 111 7.36 -17.32 5.38
N ASP A 112 7.68 -18.19 6.32
CA ASP A 112 8.61 -17.92 7.40
C ASP A 112 10.05 -17.93 6.86
N LEU A 113 10.77 -16.85 7.15
CA LEU A 113 12.18 -16.66 6.77
C LEU A 113 13.13 -16.63 7.99
N GLU A 114 12.64 -16.80 9.21
CA GLU A 114 13.47 -16.76 10.43
C GLU A 114 14.39 -17.99 10.53
N HIS A 115 13.96 -19.11 9.95
CA HIS A 115 14.65 -20.38 10.02
C HIS A 115 15.57 -20.60 8.80
N GLU A 116 16.63 -21.41 8.95
CA GLU A 116 17.63 -21.70 7.90
C GLU A 116 17.00 -22.27 6.61
N SER A 117 15.88 -22.99 6.74
CA SER A 117 15.04 -23.41 5.63
C SER A 117 13.75 -22.57 5.62
N PRO A 118 13.49 -21.76 4.59
CA PRO A 118 12.21 -21.09 4.42
C PRO A 118 11.05 -22.07 4.38
N GLN A 119 9.99 -21.81 5.12
CA GLN A 119 8.84 -22.72 5.23
C GLN A 119 7.52 -21.99 5.00
N LEU A 120 6.62 -22.63 4.26
CA LEU A 120 5.25 -22.16 4.12
C LEU A 120 4.50 -22.41 5.44
N ILE A 121 3.85 -21.38 5.96
CA ILE A 121 3.03 -21.48 7.16
C ILE A 121 1.67 -22.06 6.75
N THR A 122 1.40 -23.28 7.20
CA THR A 122 0.13 -23.99 6.94
C THR A 122 -0.93 -23.73 7.99
N GLU A 123 -0.50 -23.42 9.22
CA GLU A 123 -1.36 -23.16 10.39
C GLU A 123 -1.02 -21.79 10.95
N ILE A 124 -1.84 -20.79 10.61
CA ILE A 124 -1.60 -19.37 10.97
C ILE A 124 -1.55 -19.21 12.50
N GLU A 125 -2.37 -19.96 13.24
CA GLU A 125 -2.48 -19.87 14.71
C GLU A 125 -1.20 -20.27 15.43
N LYS A 126 -0.31 -21.03 14.77
CA LYS A 126 0.99 -21.44 15.33
C LYS A 126 2.10 -20.42 15.12
N SER A 127 1.89 -19.41 14.26
CA SER A 127 2.88 -18.37 13.98
C SER A 127 2.44 -17.05 14.59
N GLN A 128 3.23 -16.56 15.55
CA GLN A 128 3.00 -15.26 16.17
C GLN A 128 3.02 -14.13 15.13
N LEU A 129 3.97 -14.14 14.19
CA LEU A 129 4.05 -13.15 13.12
C LEU A 129 2.84 -13.23 12.18
N ALA A 130 2.40 -14.43 11.79
CA ALA A 130 1.22 -14.55 10.94
C ALA A 130 -0.05 -14.01 11.64
N MET A 131 -0.20 -14.29 12.94
CA MET A 131 -1.30 -13.75 13.76
C MET A 131 -1.24 -12.22 13.91
N GLN A 132 -0.05 -11.65 14.11
CA GLN A 132 0.16 -10.19 14.11
C GLN A 132 -0.21 -9.58 12.76
N MET A 133 0.21 -10.21 11.65
CA MET A 133 -0.11 -9.76 10.29
C MET A 133 -1.62 -9.78 10.04
N VAL A 134 -2.33 -10.86 10.42
CA VAL A 134 -3.80 -10.93 10.34
C VAL A 134 -4.46 -9.83 11.17
N SER A 135 -3.90 -9.48 12.33
CA SER A 135 -4.40 -8.39 13.17
C SER A 135 -4.26 -7.03 12.47
N ILE A 136 -3.13 -6.79 11.79
CA ILE A 136 -2.92 -5.60 10.96
C ILE A 136 -3.94 -5.57 9.80
N GLN A 137 -4.16 -6.68 9.11
CA GLN A 137 -5.13 -6.75 8.01
C GLN A 137 -6.56 -6.40 8.47
N LYS A 138 -6.96 -6.88 9.65
CA LYS A 138 -8.26 -6.54 10.27
C LYS A 138 -8.35 -5.06 10.64
N LEU A 139 -7.26 -4.47 11.12
CA LEU A 139 -7.19 -3.04 11.40
C LEU A 139 -7.37 -2.22 10.11
N PHE A 140 -6.68 -2.59 9.04
CA PHE A 140 -6.88 -1.99 7.72
C PHE A 140 -8.34 -2.13 7.24
N SER A 141 -8.97 -3.29 7.42
CA SER A 141 -10.38 -3.47 7.05
C SER A 141 -11.31 -2.57 7.85
N THR A 142 -10.98 -2.29 9.12
CA THR A 142 -11.72 -1.34 9.95
C THR A 142 -11.59 0.09 9.41
N VAL A 143 -10.37 0.52 9.08
CA VAL A 143 -10.09 1.84 8.48
C VAL A 143 -10.77 2.00 7.12
N PHE A 144 -10.66 1.00 6.26
CA PHE A 144 -11.16 0.99 4.90
C PHE A 144 -12.51 0.26 4.78
N SER A 145 -13.40 0.46 5.74
CA SER A 145 -14.76 -0.09 5.68
C SER A 145 -15.69 0.85 4.91
N SER A 146 -16.63 0.31 4.13
CA SER A 146 -17.53 1.08 3.23
C SER A 146 -18.42 2.11 3.93
N ASN A 147 -18.49 2.10 5.28
CA ASN A 147 -19.22 3.06 6.11
C ASN A 147 -18.33 4.18 6.70
N GLY A 148 -17.06 4.28 6.28
CA GLY A 148 -16.11 5.27 6.80
C GLY A 148 -16.51 6.73 6.57
N GLU A 149 -17.42 7.01 5.64
CA GLU A 149 -17.96 8.35 5.40
C GLU A 149 -19.08 8.75 6.40
N GLU A 150 -19.79 7.79 7.01
CA GLU A 150 -20.90 8.06 7.95
C GLU A 150 -20.46 8.09 9.43
N LYS A 151 -19.44 7.31 9.81
CA LYS A 151 -19.01 7.21 11.23
C LYS A 151 -18.18 8.39 11.75
N LEU A 152 -17.79 9.34 10.89
CA LEU A 152 -17.04 10.53 11.31
C LEU A 152 -17.92 11.64 11.93
N LYS A 153 -19.24 11.45 12.05
CA LYS A 153 -20.16 12.48 12.58
C LYS A 153 -20.80 12.19 13.93
N ASP A 154 -20.82 10.96 14.44
CA ASP A 154 -21.68 10.62 15.58
C ASP A 154 -21.01 10.08 16.86
N ASP A 155 -19.72 9.75 16.89
CA ASP A 155 -19.09 9.21 18.11
C ASP A 155 -18.28 10.25 18.89
N ALA A 156 -19.00 11.15 19.57
CA ALA A 156 -18.44 12.07 20.57
C ALA A 156 -18.21 11.42 21.95
N ASN A 157 -18.31 10.10 22.13
CA ASN A 157 -18.31 9.50 23.47
C ASN A 157 -17.71 8.09 23.62
N SER A 158 -16.73 7.70 22.79
CA SER A 158 -15.91 6.51 23.11
C SER A 158 -14.42 6.83 23.10
N SER A 159 -13.81 6.64 24.27
CA SER A 159 -12.39 6.81 24.55
C SER A 159 -11.59 5.68 23.88
N ALA A 160 -11.17 5.90 22.63
CA ALA A 160 -9.97 5.32 22.05
C ALA A 160 -9.47 6.28 20.96
N HIS A 161 -8.25 6.77 21.12
CA HIS A 161 -7.61 7.75 20.25
C HIS A 161 -7.72 7.39 18.76
N CYS A 162 -8.57 8.11 18.03
CA CYS A 162 -8.47 8.25 16.58
C CYS A 162 -8.93 9.66 16.18
N SER A 163 -8.33 10.67 16.81
CA SER A 163 -8.70 12.10 16.66
C SER A 163 -7.90 12.83 15.57
N HIS A 164 -7.27 12.12 14.64
CA HIS A 164 -6.46 12.70 13.57
C HIS A 164 -6.88 12.19 12.20
N CYS A 165 -8.06 12.60 11.73
CA CYS A 165 -8.42 12.47 10.32
C CYS A 165 -9.31 13.64 9.86
N SER A 166 -8.89 14.87 10.20
CA SER A 166 -9.58 16.10 9.78
C SER A 166 -8.83 16.91 8.72
N SER A 167 -7.80 16.35 8.07
CA SER A 167 -7.27 16.87 6.80
C SER A 167 -7.38 15.79 5.72
N THR A 168 -8.10 16.10 4.65
CA THR A 168 -8.68 15.19 3.67
C THR A 168 -7.71 14.49 2.71
N GLU A 169 -6.39 14.51 2.95
CA GLU A 169 -5.41 14.15 1.91
C GLU A 169 -4.39 13.07 2.28
N CYS A 170 -4.03 12.94 3.55
CA CYS A 170 -2.99 12.00 3.98
C CYS A 170 -3.46 11.18 5.17
N ILE A 171 -3.53 9.87 4.99
CA ILE A 171 -3.91 8.91 6.03
C ILE A 171 -2.65 8.41 6.71
N ASP A 172 -2.49 8.66 8.01
CA ASP A 172 -1.39 8.09 8.79
C ASP A 172 -1.86 6.79 9.46
N LEU A 173 -1.26 5.67 9.06
CA LEU A 173 -1.48 4.35 9.64
C LEU A 173 -0.23 3.82 10.34
N SER A 174 0.72 4.68 10.72
CA SER A 174 1.94 4.25 11.43
C SER A 174 1.63 3.49 12.72
N TYR A 175 0.52 3.82 13.38
CA TYR A 175 0.04 3.15 14.59
C TYR A 175 -0.27 1.66 14.37
N CYS A 176 -0.57 1.22 13.13
CA CYS A 176 -0.83 -0.19 12.84
C CYS A 176 0.39 -1.09 13.07
N MET A 177 1.59 -0.50 13.07
CA MET A 177 2.85 -1.18 13.27
C MET A 177 3.34 -1.11 14.71
N GLU A 178 2.69 -0.32 15.57
CA GLU A 178 3.07 -0.17 16.98
C GLU A 178 2.88 -1.48 17.73
N ASN A 179 3.86 -1.83 18.58
CA ASN A 179 3.85 -3.05 19.39
C ASN A 179 3.76 -4.35 18.57
N THR A 180 4.22 -4.33 17.31
CA THR A 180 4.34 -5.52 16.47
C THR A 180 5.81 -5.83 16.13
N ASP A 181 6.06 -7.10 15.82
CA ASP A 181 7.34 -7.58 15.31
C ASP A 181 7.36 -7.59 13.77
N ILE A 182 6.20 -7.31 13.15
CA ILE A 182 6.04 -7.16 11.71
C ILE A 182 6.87 -5.97 11.23
N LEU A 183 7.55 -6.19 10.11
CA LEU A 183 8.37 -5.19 9.47
C LEU A 183 7.66 -4.64 8.22
N VAL A 184 8.02 -3.42 7.84
CA VAL A 184 7.47 -2.78 6.64
C VAL A 184 7.66 -3.61 5.36
N PRO A 185 8.78 -4.31 5.13
CA PRO A 185 8.91 -5.21 3.98
C PRO A 185 7.83 -6.30 3.93
N THR A 186 7.46 -6.89 5.07
CA THR A 186 6.36 -7.84 5.18
C THR A 186 5.03 -7.19 4.82
N LEU A 187 4.75 -6.02 5.40
CA LEU A 187 3.53 -5.27 5.11
C LEU A 187 3.43 -4.91 3.62
N ASN A 188 4.54 -4.46 3.02
CA ASN A 188 4.63 -4.15 1.58
C ASN A 188 4.37 -5.37 0.71
N GLY A 189 4.81 -6.56 1.13
CA GLY A 189 4.48 -7.82 0.49
C GLY A 189 2.97 -7.97 0.29
N TRP A 190 2.21 -7.72 1.35
CA TRP A 190 0.75 -7.77 1.27
C TRP A 190 0.16 -6.56 0.54
N LEU A 191 0.46 -5.33 0.98
CA LEU A 191 -0.16 -4.11 0.45
C LEU A 191 0.01 -3.98 -1.06
N LEU A 192 1.19 -4.30 -1.60
CA LEU A 192 1.47 -4.18 -3.04
C LEU A 192 0.86 -5.33 -3.87
N GLY A 193 0.06 -6.20 -3.25
CA GLY A 193 -0.71 -7.26 -3.90
C GLY A 193 0.11 -8.49 -4.26
N TYR A 194 1.23 -8.76 -3.59
CA TYR A 194 1.95 -10.01 -3.84
C TYR A 194 1.19 -11.19 -3.24
N PRO A 195 1.15 -12.34 -3.95
CA PRO A 195 0.46 -13.55 -3.46
C PRO A 195 1.19 -14.22 -2.28
N VAL A 196 2.45 -13.83 -2.07
CA VAL A 196 3.35 -14.36 -1.05
C VAL A 196 3.78 -13.23 -0.13
N VAL A 197 3.66 -13.45 1.17
CA VAL A 197 4.09 -12.52 2.21
C VAL A 197 5.18 -13.20 3.04
N TYR A 198 6.37 -12.63 3.01
CA TYR A 198 7.50 -13.11 3.79
C TYR A 198 7.44 -12.56 5.21
N LEU A 199 7.52 -13.45 6.19
CA LEU A 199 7.46 -13.15 7.62
C LEU A 199 8.83 -13.37 8.24
N PHE A 200 9.31 -12.36 8.96
CA PHE A 200 10.50 -12.42 9.81
C PHE A 200 10.48 -11.26 10.79
N GLY A 201 10.95 -11.50 12.02
CA GLY A 201 11.06 -10.48 13.05
C GLY A 201 12.31 -9.60 12.90
N LYS A 202 12.36 -8.55 13.73
CA LYS A 202 13.47 -7.59 13.80
C LYS A 202 14.82 -8.27 14.04
N ASP A 203 14.84 -9.32 14.84
CA ASP A 203 16.07 -10.02 15.22
C ASP A 203 16.59 -10.98 14.12
N HIS A 204 15.79 -11.22 13.07
CA HIS A 204 16.06 -12.20 12.01
C HIS A 204 16.25 -11.56 10.63
N ILE A 205 16.50 -10.25 10.55
CA ILE A 205 16.68 -9.53 9.27
C ILE A 205 17.83 -10.14 8.46
N SER A 206 18.97 -10.46 9.11
CA SER A 206 20.13 -11.04 8.43
C SER A 206 19.82 -12.42 7.85
N ASP A 207 19.11 -13.25 8.60
CA ASP A 207 18.70 -14.59 8.18
C ASP A 207 17.72 -14.52 7.01
N ALA A 208 16.74 -13.62 7.08
CA ALA A 208 15.77 -13.41 6.02
C ALA A 208 16.43 -12.95 4.71
N VAL A 209 17.38 -12.00 4.78
CA VAL A 209 18.14 -11.54 3.62
C VAL A 209 18.98 -12.68 3.01
N TYR A 210 19.66 -13.46 3.85
CA TYR A 210 20.43 -14.62 3.40
C TYR A 210 19.52 -15.64 2.70
N ASN A 211 18.37 -15.95 3.30
CA ASN A 211 17.40 -16.89 2.75
C ASN A 211 16.85 -16.45 1.40
N LEU A 212 16.42 -15.19 1.28
CA LEU A 212 15.93 -14.62 0.02
C LEU A 212 17.00 -14.59 -1.08
N SER A 213 18.27 -14.46 -0.71
CA SER A 213 19.39 -14.35 -1.65
C SER A 213 19.95 -15.70 -2.10
N THR A 214 19.79 -16.75 -1.30
CA THR A 214 20.54 -18.02 -1.50
C THR A 214 19.66 -19.26 -1.56
N LYS A 215 18.44 -19.23 -1.04
CA LYS A 215 17.58 -20.41 -0.94
C LYS A 215 16.46 -20.36 -1.98
N TYR A 216 16.15 -21.53 -2.53
CA TYR A 216 14.98 -21.70 -3.37
C TYR A 216 13.73 -21.81 -2.49
N LEU A 217 12.80 -20.87 -2.65
CA LEU A 217 11.59 -20.82 -1.84
C LEU A 217 10.50 -21.81 -2.31
N HIS A 218 10.70 -22.46 -3.46
CA HIS A 218 9.76 -23.43 -4.07
C HIS A 218 8.30 -22.94 -4.18
N ILE A 219 8.10 -21.62 -4.30
CA ILE A 219 6.77 -21.00 -4.36
C ILE A 219 6.33 -20.85 -5.81
N PHE A 220 6.04 -21.98 -6.46
CA PHE A 220 5.46 -21.99 -7.79
C PHE A 220 4.32 -23.00 -7.85
N GLN A 221 3.26 -22.63 -8.54
CA GLN A 221 2.18 -23.54 -8.88
C GLN A 221 2.12 -23.61 -10.41
N VAL A 222 2.49 -24.76 -10.97
CA VAL A 222 2.43 -25.00 -12.42
C VAL A 222 1.08 -25.60 -12.75
N PHE A 223 0.27 -24.86 -13.49
CA PHE A 223 -1.00 -25.35 -14.03
C PHE A 223 -0.79 -25.82 -15.48
N VAL A 224 -1.16 -27.06 -15.78
CA VAL A 224 -1.15 -27.59 -17.15
C VAL A 224 -2.59 -27.71 -17.62
N CYS A 225 -3.00 -26.79 -18.50
CA CYS A 225 -4.31 -26.83 -19.15
C CYS A 225 -4.19 -27.52 -20.52
N ARG A 226 -4.96 -28.59 -20.75
CA ARG A 226 -5.20 -29.09 -22.11
C ARG A 226 -6.38 -28.32 -22.71
N PHE A 227 -6.11 -27.47 -23.69
CA PHE A 227 -7.18 -26.93 -24.53
C PHE A 227 -7.75 -28.08 -25.37
N VAL A 228 -8.99 -28.47 -25.09
CA VAL A 228 -9.78 -29.29 -26.02
C VAL A 228 -10.47 -28.29 -26.96
N LEU A 229 -10.00 -28.25 -28.20
CA LEU A 229 -10.65 -27.54 -29.31
C LEU A 229 -11.87 -28.32 -29.79
#